data_AF-A0A2T2UKJ5-F1
#
_entry.id   AF-A0A2T2UKJ5-F1
#
_cell.length_a   1.000
_cell.length_b   1.000
_cell.length_c   1.000
_cell.angle_alpha   90.00
_cell.angle_beta   90.00
_cell.angle_gamma   90.00
#
_symmetry.space_group_name_H-M   'P 1'
#
loop_
_entity.id
_entity.type
_entity.pdbx_description
1 polymer ?
#
loop_
_entity_poly.entity_id
_entity_poly.type
_entity_poly.pdbx_seq_one_letter_code
_entity_poly.pdbx_strand_id
1 'polypeptide(L)'
;QQAGGVEGGNEPYGASAMMEDLRDGLWSEIERAQPIDPFRRNLQRAYLEQMDQLLNEEAETPDVPEEYSEYLRTTPVDLSRSDVRSLVRGELEALRQNIRQMQPAVEDRATRLHLQDVLVHIDEILKPDENVQAASAE
;
A
#
# COMPACT_ATOMS: atom_id res chain seq x y z
N GLN A 1 -28.72 1.90 -15.03
CA GLN A 1 -29.36 0.92 -14.14
C GLN A 1 -28.80 -0.45 -14.49
N GLN A 2 -27.81 -0.91 -13.74
CA GLN A 2 -27.38 -2.31 -13.63
C GLN A 2 -26.94 -2.41 -12.15
N ALA A 3 -27.86 -2.62 -11.22
CA ALA A 3 -28.46 -3.89 -10.81
C ALA A 3 -27.38 -4.90 -10.40
N GLY A 4 -27.30 -5.14 -9.09
CA GLY A 4 -26.26 -5.93 -8.45
C GLY A 4 -26.23 -7.38 -8.93
N GLY A 5 -25.02 -7.87 -9.16
CA GLY A 5 -24.70 -9.28 -9.23
C GLY A 5 -23.99 -9.67 -7.94
N VAL A 6 -24.72 -10.30 -7.02
CA VAL A 6 -24.10 -11.19 -6.03
C VAL A 6 -23.95 -12.52 -6.74
N GLU A 7 -22.82 -12.73 -7.42
CA GLU A 7 -22.46 -14.04 -7.98
C GLU A 7 -21.58 -14.76 -6.95
N GLY A 8 -22.22 -15.53 -6.08
CA GLY A 8 -21.56 -16.56 -5.32
C GLY A 8 -21.15 -17.71 -6.26
N GLY A 9 -19.87 -17.76 -6.62
CA GLY A 9 -19.38 -18.76 -7.57
C GLY A 9 -17.87 -18.82 -7.70
N ASN A 10 -17.16 -19.19 -6.62
CA ASN A 10 -15.80 -19.76 -6.65
C ASN A 10 -14.75 -19.07 -7.54
N GLU A 11 -14.81 -17.76 -7.70
CA GLU A 11 -13.68 -16.99 -8.21
C GLU A 11 -12.58 -17.02 -7.12
N PRO A 12 -11.35 -17.46 -7.44
CA PRO A 12 -10.27 -17.44 -6.48
C PRO A 12 -10.07 -15.99 -6.04
N TYR A 13 -10.18 -15.75 -4.73
CA TYR A 13 -9.95 -14.43 -4.15
C TYR A 13 -8.53 -13.98 -4.45
N GLY A 14 -8.41 -13.11 -5.45
CA GLY A 14 -7.15 -12.65 -5.99
C GLY A 14 -6.49 -11.63 -5.07
N ALA A 15 -5.16 -11.51 -5.17
CA ALA A 15 -4.41 -10.53 -4.39
C ALA A 15 -4.89 -9.08 -4.62
N SER A 16 -5.34 -8.76 -5.84
CA SER A 16 -5.92 -7.44 -6.14
C SER A 16 -7.22 -7.17 -5.39
N ALA A 17 -8.17 -8.11 -5.43
CA ALA A 17 -9.43 -8.01 -4.68
C ALA A 17 -9.17 -7.92 -3.16
N MET A 18 -8.19 -8.67 -2.67
CA MET A 18 -7.78 -8.61 -1.27
C MET A 18 -7.23 -7.24 -0.86
N MET A 19 -6.34 -6.67 -1.67
CA MET A 19 -5.77 -5.35 -1.37
C MET A 19 -6.82 -4.24 -1.48
N GLU A 20 -7.71 -4.32 -2.45
CA GLU A 20 -8.84 -3.40 -2.60
C GLU A 20 -9.77 -3.45 -1.39
N ASP A 21 -10.24 -4.63 -0.99
CA ASP A 21 -11.11 -4.80 0.18
C ASP A 21 -10.41 -4.30 1.47
N LEU A 22 -9.11 -4.54 1.60
CA LEU A 22 -8.32 -4.07 2.74
C LEU A 22 -8.23 -2.54 2.74
N ARG A 23 -7.95 -1.92 1.59
CA ARG A 23 -7.93 -0.46 1.44
C ARG A 23 -9.30 0.12 1.79
N ASP A 24 -10.35 -0.35 1.16
CA ASP A 24 -11.71 0.16 1.37
C ASP A 24 -12.14 -0.04 2.83
N GLY A 25 -11.79 -1.20 3.40
CA GLY A 25 -12.04 -1.55 4.80
C GLY A 25 -11.26 -0.72 5.81
N LEU A 26 -10.03 -0.27 5.51
CA LEU A 26 -9.19 0.57 6.39
C LEU A 26 -9.42 2.07 6.22
N TRP A 27 -9.95 2.49 5.08
CA TRP A 27 -10.09 3.90 4.69
C TRP A 27 -11.55 4.34 4.54
N SER A 28 -12.51 3.49 4.94
CA SER A 28 -13.96 3.70 4.77
C SER A 28 -14.53 5.00 5.38
N GLU A 29 -13.82 5.59 6.34
CA GLU A 29 -14.18 6.87 6.95
C GLU A 29 -14.05 8.04 5.96
N ILE A 30 -13.11 7.95 5.01
CA ILE A 30 -12.89 8.97 3.97
C ILE A 30 -14.14 9.10 3.10
N GLU A 31 -14.68 7.96 2.64
CA GLU A 31 -15.87 7.92 1.77
C GLU A 31 -17.09 8.56 2.42
N ARG A 32 -17.17 8.49 3.75
CA ARG A 32 -18.29 9.00 4.54
C ARG A 32 -17.98 10.36 5.19
N ALA A 33 -16.83 10.94 4.88
CA ALA A 33 -16.29 12.17 5.49
C ALA A 33 -16.37 12.17 7.04
N GLN A 34 -16.18 11.00 7.65
CA GLN A 34 -16.30 10.82 9.10
C GLN A 34 -14.98 11.14 9.81
N PRO A 35 -15.04 11.55 11.09
CA PRO A 35 -13.85 11.64 11.92
C PRO A 35 -13.16 10.28 12.03
N ILE A 36 -11.83 10.27 11.85
CA ILE A 36 -11.00 9.08 12.03
C ILE A 36 -10.43 9.11 13.45
N ASP A 37 -10.70 8.09 14.26
CA ASP A 37 -10.19 8.03 15.63
C ASP A 37 -8.69 7.67 15.69
N PRO A 38 -7.99 7.93 16.83
CA PRO A 38 -6.55 7.70 16.93
C PRO A 38 -6.09 6.26 16.66
N PHE A 39 -6.85 5.24 17.05
CA PHE A 39 -6.47 3.85 16.82
C PHE A 39 -6.58 3.52 15.33
N ARG A 40 -7.63 4.00 14.69
CA ARG A 40 -7.83 3.86 13.24
C ARG A 40 -6.71 4.53 12.44
N ARG A 41 -6.26 5.73 12.84
CA ARG A 41 -5.12 6.41 12.21
C ARG A 41 -3.82 5.61 12.34
N ASN A 42 -3.62 4.89 13.45
CA ASN A 42 -2.44 4.04 13.61
C ASN A 42 -2.46 2.85 12.66
N LEU A 43 -3.63 2.22 12.46
CA LEU A 43 -3.78 1.16 11.46
C LEU A 43 -3.52 1.66 10.04
N GLN A 44 -4.01 2.85 9.73
CA GLN A 44 -3.78 3.50 8.43
C GLN A 44 -2.30 3.82 8.19
N ARG A 45 -1.54 4.23 9.22
CA ARG A 45 -0.08 4.40 9.12
C ARG A 45 0.65 3.08 8.92
N ALA A 46 0.32 2.06 9.71
CA ALA A 46 0.91 0.72 9.56
C ALA A 46 0.63 0.12 8.18
N TYR A 47 -0.53 0.39 7.59
CA TYR A 47 -0.82 0.03 6.21
C TYR A 47 0.15 0.70 5.22
N LEU A 48 0.40 2.01 5.36
CA LEU A 48 1.35 2.72 4.49
C LEU A 48 2.78 2.21 4.66
N GLU A 49 3.20 1.94 5.90
CA GLU A 49 4.49 1.30 6.18
C GLU A 49 4.60 -0.04 5.44
N GLN A 50 3.57 -0.88 5.49
CA GLN A 50 3.58 -2.15 4.76
C GLN A 50 3.61 -1.97 3.23
N MET A 51 2.90 -0.97 2.70
CA MET A 51 2.93 -0.67 1.26
C MET A 51 4.31 -0.15 0.82
N ASP A 52 4.98 0.61 1.68
CA ASP A 52 6.36 1.07 1.45
C ASP A 52 7.33 -0.11 1.37
N GLN A 53 7.27 -1.03 2.34
CA GLN A 53 8.05 -2.27 2.33
C GLN A 53 7.85 -3.08 1.06
N LEU A 54 6.59 -3.25 0.62
CA LEU A 54 6.29 -4.02 -0.58
C LEU A 54 6.74 -3.32 -1.87
N LEU A 55 6.80 -1.99 -1.88
CA LEU A 55 7.16 -1.23 -3.08
C LEU A 55 8.67 -1.00 -3.19
N ASN A 56 9.30 -0.59 -2.09
CA ASN A 56 10.64 0.01 -2.07
C ASN A 56 11.68 -0.83 -1.33
N GLU A 57 11.32 -1.66 -0.36
CA GLU A 57 12.31 -2.55 0.26
C GLU A 57 12.66 -3.68 -0.73
N GLU A 58 13.96 -3.78 -1.06
CA GLU A 58 14.47 -5.01 -1.66
C GLU A 58 14.30 -6.12 -0.63
N ALA A 59 13.89 -7.31 -1.08
CA ALA A 59 13.95 -8.49 -0.24
C ALA A 59 15.43 -8.69 0.14
N GLU A 60 15.84 -8.13 1.28
CA GLU A 60 17.18 -8.28 1.80
C GLU A 60 17.44 -9.78 1.87
N THR A 61 18.32 -10.27 1.01
CA THR A 61 18.78 -11.64 1.16
C THR A 61 19.64 -11.59 2.40
N PRO A 62 19.28 -12.27 3.51
CA PRO A 62 20.10 -12.21 4.71
C PRO A 62 21.53 -12.58 4.32
N ASP A 63 22.51 -11.85 4.87
CA ASP A 63 23.94 -12.09 4.64
C ASP A 63 24.33 -13.37 5.40
N VAL A 64 23.95 -14.51 4.83
CA VAL A 64 24.15 -15.82 5.40
C VAL A 64 25.50 -16.35 4.91
N PRO A 65 26.42 -16.78 5.80
CA PRO A 65 27.65 -17.42 5.38
C PRO A 65 27.34 -18.59 4.44
N GLU A 66 28.12 -18.73 3.36
CA GLU A 66 27.84 -19.63 2.22
C GLU A 66 27.52 -21.08 2.65
N GLU A 67 28.10 -21.54 3.77
CA GLU A 67 27.86 -22.83 4.42
C GLU A 67 26.41 -23.05 4.91
N TYR A 68 25.70 -21.98 5.29
CA TYR A 68 24.32 -22.03 5.77
C TYR A 68 23.29 -21.57 4.71
N SER A 69 23.75 -21.11 3.54
CA SER A 69 22.90 -20.63 2.44
C SER A 69 21.92 -21.70 1.94
N GLU A 70 22.31 -22.99 1.99
CA GLU A 70 21.47 -24.11 1.56
C GLU A 70 20.33 -24.41 2.53
N TYR A 71 20.57 -24.21 3.83
CA TYR A 71 19.63 -24.49 4.91
C TYR A 71 18.64 -23.34 5.16
N LEU A 72 19.10 -22.10 4.89
CA LEU A 72 18.32 -20.87 4.98
C LEU A 72 17.79 -20.42 3.61
N ARG A 73 17.52 -21.35 2.69
CA ARG A 73 16.60 -21.12 1.57
C ARG A 73 15.17 -20.91 2.11
N THR A 74 14.97 -19.94 3.01
CA THR A 74 13.78 -19.10 2.94
C THR A 74 13.82 -18.57 1.52
N THR A 75 12.92 -19.06 0.68
CA THR A 75 12.69 -18.56 -0.68
C THR A 75 13.03 -17.08 -0.66
N PRO A 76 14.07 -16.61 -1.37
CA PRO A 76 14.09 -15.24 -1.82
C PRO A 76 12.82 -15.18 -2.66
N VAL A 77 11.71 -14.80 -2.03
CA VAL A 77 10.48 -14.58 -2.76
C VAL A 77 10.89 -13.37 -3.57
N ASP A 78 11.16 -13.63 -4.84
CA ASP A 78 11.37 -12.67 -5.90
C ASP A 78 10.05 -11.89 -6.04
N LEU A 79 9.69 -11.15 -4.98
CA LEU A 79 8.63 -10.14 -4.94
C LEU A 79 8.93 -9.06 -5.99
N SER A 80 10.19 -8.98 -6.42
CA SER A 80 10.71 -8.24 -7.57
C SER A 80 10.19 -8.71 -8.93
N ARG A 81 9.45 -9.83 -9.06
CA ARG A 81 8.72 -10.13 -10.31
C ARG A 81 7.45 -9.28 -10.45
N SER A 82 7.64 -7.97 -10.62
CA SER A 82 6.75 -6.92 -11.18
C SER A 82 5.31 -6.77 -10.64
N ASP A 83 4.52 -7.83 -10.53
CA ASP A 83 3.07 -7.73 -10.36
C ASP A 83 2.66 -7.22 -8.97
N VAL A 84 3.42 -7.60 -7.92
CA VAL A 84 3.17 -7.08 -6.56
C VAL A 84 3.48 -5.59 -6.48
N ARG A 85 4.63 -5.14 -6.99
CA ARG A 85 5.01 -3.72 -7.01
C ARG A 85 4.04 -2.89 -7.87
N SER A 86 3.64 -3.41 -9.03
CA SER A 86 2.64 -2.76 -9.89
C SER A 86 1.27 -2.66 -9.21
N LEU A 87 0.84 -3.71 -8.50
CA LEU A 87 -0.40 -3.71 -7.75
C LEU A 87 -0.36 -2.70 -6.59
N VAL A 88 0.68 -2.75 -5.75
CA VAL A 88 0.87 -1.84 -4.61
C VAL A 88 0.92 -0.38 -5.06
N ARG A 89 1.64 -0.09 -6.16
CA ARG A 89 1.66 1.24 -6.76
C ARG A 89 0.25 1.68 -7.17
N GLY A 90 -0.53 0.81 -7.81
CA GLY A 90 -1.92 1.07 -8.18
C GLY A 90 -2.80 1.37 -6.96
N GLU A 91 -2.67 0.61 -5.89
CA GLU A 91 -3.41 0.81 -4.64
C GLU A 91 -3.08 2.14 -3.95
N LEU A 92 -1.79 2.49 -3.88
CA LEU A 92 -1.34 3.78 -3.35
C LEU A 92 -1.84 4.96 -4.19
N GLU A 93 -1.82 4.83 -5.52
CA GLU A 93 -2.36 5.85 -6.42
C GLU A 93 -3.87 6.02 -6.26
N ALA A 94 -4.62 4.91 -6.14
CA ALA A 94 -6.06 4.93 -5.89
C ALA A 94 -6.40 5.61 -4.56
N LEU A 95 -5.69 5.23 -3.48
CA LEU A 95 -5.85 5.86 -2.17
C LEU A 95 -5.55 7.36 -2.21
N ARG A 96 -4.43 7.76 -2.85
CA ARG A 96 -4.05 9.16 -3.01
C ARG A 96 -5.13 9.97 -3.71
N GLN A 97 -5.71 9.42 -4.79
CA GLN A 97 -6.79 10.09 -5.53
C GLN A 97 -8.05 10.23 -4.67
N ASN A 98 -8.45 9.17 -3.96
CA ASN A 98 -9.61 9.18 -3.07
C ASN A 98 -9.45 10.26 -1.98
N ILE A 99 -8.30 10.29 -1.29
CA ILE A 99 -8.03 11.31 -0.26
C ILE A 99 -8.09 12.73 -0.85
N ARG A 100 -7.44 12.98 -2.00
CA ARG A 100 -7.46 14.31 -2.64
C ARG A 100 -8.88 14.77 -2.99
N GLN A 101 -9.74 13.84 -3.42
CA GLN A 101 -11.12 14.13 -3.77
C GLN A 101 -11.99 14.41 -2.53
N MET A 102 -11.83 13.62 -1.47
CA MET A 102 -12.78 13.59 -0.35
C MET A 102 -12.34 14.46 0.84
N GLN A 103 -11.04 14.68 1.05
CA GLN A 103 -10.51 15.50 2.15
C GLN A 103 -11.16 16.90 2.26
N PRO A 104 -11.50 17.63 1.18
CA PRO A 104 -12.15 18.93 1.28
C PRO A 104 -13.51 18.89 1.99
N ALA A 105 -14.21 17.76 1.98
CA ALA A 105 -15.51 17.58 2.63
C ALA A 105 -15.40 17.22 4.13
N VAL A 106 -14.20 16.92 4.63
CA VAL A 106 -13.98 16.50 6.03
C VAL A 106 -13.99 17.72 6.95
N GLU A 107 -14.94 17.79 7.88
CA GLU A 107 -15.07 18.89 8.85
C GLU A 107 -14.17 18.77 10.07
N ASP A 108 -13.82 17.55 10.49
CA ASP A 108 -12.93 17.34 11.63
C ASP A 108 -11.50 17.78 11.30
N ARG A 109 -10.97 18.71 12.10
CA ARG A 109 -9.62 19.26 11.91
C ARG A 109 -8.55 18.19 12.06
N ALA A 110 -8.69 17.33 13.05
CA ALA A 110 -7.68 16.32 13.34
C ALA A 110 -7.58 15.28 12.22
N THR A 111 -8.72 14.91 11.64
CA THR A 111 -8.82 14.05 10.46
C THR A 111 -8.24 14.73 9.23
N ARG A 112 -8.56 15.99 8.95
CA ARG A 112 -7.95 16.72 7.82
C ARG A 112 -6.41 16.75 7.90
N LEU A 113 -5.87 17.02 9.09
CA LEU A 113 -4.41 17.05 9.29
C LEU A 113 -3.80 15.67 9.06
N HIS A 114 -4.44 14.61 9.55
CA HIS A 114 -3.99 13.25 9.29
C HIS A 114 -4.01 12.90 7.79
N LEU A 115 -5.07 13.26 7.07
CA LEU A 115 -5.15 12.98 5.63
C LEU A 115 -4.10 13.76 4.81
N GLN A 116 -3.74 14.98 5.24
CA GLN A 116 -2.65 15.74 4.63
C GLN A 116 -1.29 15.06 4.84
N ASP A 117 -1.03 14.60 6.07
CA ASP A 117 0.16 13.83 6.43
C ASP A 117 0.26 12.53 5.62
N VAL A 118 -0.85 11.80 5.49
CA VAL A 118 -0.96 10.60 4.66
C VAL A 118 -0.64 10.90 3.19
N LEU A 119 -1.15 12.00 2.62
CA LEU A 119 -0.85 12.37 1.24
C LEU A 119 0.65 12.60 1.02
N VAL A 120 1.32 13.27 1.96
CA VAL A 120 2.77 13.49 1.91
C VAL A 120 3.50 12.14 1.94
N HIS A 121 3.13 11.27 2.87
CA HIS A 121 3.75 9.95 3.00
C HIS A 121 3.55 9.09 1.74
N ILE A 122 2.35 9.05 1.15
CA ILE A 122 2.12 8.35 -0.12
C ILE A 122 2.97 8.96 -1.24
N ASP A 123 3.07 10.28 -1.32
CA ASP A 123 3.91 10.95 -2.32
C ASP A 123 5.40 10.67 -2.08
N GLU A 124 5.84 10.37 -0.86
CA GLU A 124 7.20 9.92 -0.55
C GLU A 124 7.43 8.46 -1.00
N ILE A 125 6.52 7.54 -0.63
CA ILE A 125 6.58 6.13 -1.03
C ILE A 125 6.60 5.98 -2.56
N LEU A 126 5.80 6.79 -3.28
CA LEU A 126 5.67 6.68 -4.74
C LEU A 126 6.85 7.29 -5.53
N LYS A 127 7.74 8.06 -4.90
CA LYS A 127 8.91 8.64 -5.58
C LYS A 127 9.82 7.50 -6.06
N PRO A 128 10.24 7.49 -7.32
CA PRO A 128 11.23 6.54 -7.79
C PRO A 128 12.55 6.77 -7.04
N ASP A 129 13.16 5.71 -6.50
CA ASP A 129 14.48 5.79 -5.87
C ASP A 129 15.49 6.47 -6.81
N GLU A 130 15.91 7.69 -6.46
CA GLU A 130 17.01 8.37 -7.14
C GLU A 130 18.33 7.56 -7.02
N ASN A 131 18.41 6.61 -6.07
CA ASN A 131 19.57 5.74 -5.87
C ASN A 131 19.77 4.68 -6.96
N VAL A 132 18.75 4.30 -7.74
CA VAL A 132 18.91 3.29 -8.81
C VAL A 132 19.52 3.91 -10.09
N GLN A 133 19.34 5.21 -10.30
CA GLN A 133 19.89 5.90 -11.48
C GLN A 133 21.37 6.28 -11.33
N ALA A 134 21.86 6.48 -10.12
CA ALA A 134 23.28 6.78 -9.87
C ALA A 134 24.19 5.55 -10.05
N ALA A 135 23.72 4.35 -9.67
CA ALA A 135 24.48 3.11 -9.81
C ALA A 135 24.60 2.59 -11.25
N SER A 136 23.78 3.10 -12.18
CA SER A 136 23.83 2.74 -13.60
C SER A 136 24.72 3.70 -14.43
N ALA A 137 25.30 4.72 -13.80
CA ALA A 137 26.06 5.79 -14.43
C ALA A 137 27.57 5.77 -14.11
N GLU A 138 28.06 4.76 -13.38
CA GLU A 138 29.49 4.52 -13.11
C GLU A 138 30.04 3.28 -13.85
#